data_AF-A0A8J2KT37-F1
#
_entry.id   AF-A0A8J2KT37-F1
#
_cell.length_a   1.000
_cell.length_b   1.000
_cell.length_c   1.000
_cell.angle_alpha   90.00
_cell.angle_beta   90.00
_cell.angle_gamma   90.00
#
_symmetry.space_group_name_H-M   'P 1'
#
loop_
_entity.id
_entity.type
_entity.pdbx_description
1 polymer ?
#
loop_
_entity_poly.entity_id
_entity_poly.type
_entity_poly.pdbx_seq_one_letter_code
_entity_poly.pdbx_strand_id
1 'polypeptide(L)'
;PFPIPPRLQYNMNSVPFEKLKLLSDDEIKNFSELFTEISAVALSSIEFQQLPPCVKTYYEQLWCYNIPRGRKIRAEVLILSFKFFSSGISKDTITLSYILGWILEILHSASTIGDALRGKIANGKSYCYPQDDIGVAVANDMIFVENAAYILAKKYFCNKPYYIDLVNFLHDTSFRNSFGRGLDLMSEMLREFYT
;
A
#
# COMPACT_ATOMS: atom_id res chain seq x y z
N PRO A 1 14.11 34.72 6.82
CA PRO A 1 12.89 34.27 6.12
C PRO A 1 13.18 34.03 4.62
N PHE A 2 13.25 32.77 4.20
CA PHE A 2 13.43 32.42 2.79
C PHE A 2 12.12 32.66 2.03
N PRO A 3 12.15 33.29 0.83
CA PRO A 3 10.94 33.53 0.04
C PRO A 3 10.39 32.21 -0.49
N ILE A 4 9.10 31.96 -0.24
CA ILE A 4 8.37 30.81 -0.78
C ILE A 4 8.20 31.08 -2.29
N PRO A 5 8.72 30.22 -3.19
CA PRO A 5 8.52 30.42 -4.62
C PRO A 5 7.03 30.30 -4.98
N PRO A 6 6.54 31.08 -5.97
CA PRO A 6 5.15 31.01 -6.40
C PRO A 6 4.82 29.58 -6.87
N ARG A 7 3.65 29.07 -6.46
CA ARG A 7 3.13 27.77 -6.92
C ARG A 7 3.17 27.75 -8.45
N LEU A 8 4.00 26.88 -9.02
CA LEU A 8 3.88 26.50 -10.42
C LEU A 8 2.49 25.89 -10.59
N GLN A 9 1.56 26.65 -11.20
CA GLN A 9 0.28 26.13 -11.64
C GLN A 9 0.51 25.29 -12.90
N TYR A 10 1.14 24.12 -12.74
CA TYR A 10 1.01 23.09 -13.76
C TYR A 10 -0.44 22.61 -13.71
N ASN A 11 -1.19 22.93 -14.75
CA ASN A 11 -2.56 22.45 -14.92
C ASN A 11 -2.52 20.94 -15.23
N MET A 12 -2.42 20.11 -14.19
CA MET A 12 -2.52 18.65 -14.33
C MET A 12 -3.91 18.18 -14.77
N ASN A 13 -4.91 19.08 -14.83
CA ASN A 13 -6.28 18.74 -15.25
C ASN A 13 -6.42 18.58 -16.78
N SER A 14 -5.37 18.85 -17.57
CA SER A 14 -5.40 18.65 -19.02
C SER A 14 -5.11 17.20 -19.47
N VAL A 15 -4.67 16.33 -18.55
CA VAL A 15 -4.52 14.90 -18.81
C VAL A 15 -5.64 14.18 -18.06
N PRO A 16 -6.65 13.62 -18.75
CA PRO A 16 -7.72 12.88 -18.09
C PRO A 16 -7.18 11.51 -17.66
N PHE A 17 -6.43 11.48 -16.55
CA PHE A 17 -5.93 10.25 -15.92
C PHE A 17 -7.08 9.27 -15.59
N GLU A 18 -8.31 9.77 -15.43
CA GLU A 18 -9.51 8.96 -15.20
C GLU A 18 -9.82 7.98 -16.34
N LYS A 19 -9.43 8.29 -17.59
CA LYS A 19 -9.71 7.44 -18.76
C LYS A 19 -8.60 6.47 -19.14
N LEU A 20 -7.47 6.47 -18.42
CA LEU A 20 -6.35 5.61 -18.77
C LEU A 20 -6.59 4.20 -18.22
N LYS A 21 -7.02 3.30 -19.10
CA LYS A 21 -7.06 1.86 -18.84
C LYS A 21 -5.69 1.29 -19.17
N LEU A 22 -4.89 1.00 -18.15
CA LEU A 22 -3.49 0.60 -18.32
C LEU A 22 -3.35 -0.90 -18.63
N LEU A 23 -4.25 -1.72 -18.08
CA LEU A 23 -4.29 -3.17 -18.26
C LEU A 23 -5.58 -3.63 -18.93
N SER A 24 -5.57 -4.79 -19.59
CA SER A 24 -6.81 -5.39 -20.13
C SER A 24 -7.74 -5.87 -19.00
N ASP A 25 -9.02 -6.12 -19.32
CA ASP A 25 -9.98 -6.66 -18.34
C ASP A 25 -9.54 -8.02 -17.79
N ASP A 26 -8.97 -8.87 -18.66
CA ASP A 26 -8.42 -10.17 -18.25
C ASP A 26 -7.24 -10.02 -17.31
N GLU A 27 -6.37 -9.03 -17.52
CA GLU A 27 -5.24 -8.76 -16.63
C GLU A 27 -5.70 -8.23 -15.27
N ILE A 28 -6.68 -7.33 -15.25
CA ILE A 28 -7.30 -6.83 -14.01
C ILE A 28 -7.96 -7.99 -13.25
N LYS A 29 -8.65 -8.89 -13.97
CA LYS A 29 -9.24 -10.09 -13.39
C LYS A 29 -8.17 -11.01 -12.80
N ASN A 30 -7.15 -11.37 -13.57
CA ASN A 30 -6.05 -12.23 -13.11
C ASN A 30 -5.32 -11.64 -11.89
N PHE A 31 -5.08 -10.33 -11.91
CA PHE A 31 -4.52 -9.61 -10.76
C PHE A 31 -5.44 -9.72 -9.54
N SER A 32 -6.74 -9.50 -9.72
CA SER A 32 -7.71 -9.53 -8.63
C SER A 32 -7.89 -10.92 -8.02
N GLU A 33 -7.83 -11.98 -8.83
CA GLU A 33 -7.94 -13.37 -8.36
C GLU A 33 -6.80 -13.78 -7.43
N LEU A 34 -5.60 -13.20 -7.59
CA LEU A 34 -4.47 -13.43 -6.69
C LEU A 34 -4.71 -12.87 -5.28
N PHE A 35 -5.70 -11.99 -5.08
CA PHE A 35 -6.01 -11.45 -3.76
C PHE A 35 -6.29 -12.56 -2.74
N THR A 36 -7.02 -13.60 -3.14
CA THR A 36 -7.32 -14.75 -2.26
C THR A 36 -6.05 -15.48 -1.84
N GLU A 37 -5.13 -15.71 -2.79
CA GLU A 37 -3.88 -16.43 -2.52
C GLU A 37 -2.96 -15.63 -1.59
N ILE A 38 -2.74 -14.34 -1.87
CA ILE A 38 -1.89 -13.50 -1.02
C ILE A 38 -2.49 -13.30 0.37
N SER A 39 -3.83 -13.27 0.48
CA SER A 39 -4.52 -13.18 1.77
C SER A 39 -4.26 -14.43 2.59
N ALA A 40 -4.34 -15.61 1.96
CA ALA A 40 -3.99 -16.86 2.62
C ALA A 40 -2.55 -16.82 3.11
N VAL A 41 -1.58 -16.35 2.31
CA VAL A 41 -0.18 -16.25 2.76
C VAL A 41 -0.01 -15.28 3.93
N ALA A 42 -0.63 -14.10 3.87
CA ALA A 42 -0.54 -13.09 4.93
C ALA A 42 -1.21 -13.54 6.24
N LEU A 43 -2.28 -14.34 6.16
CA LEU A 43 -3.12 -14.76 7.30
C LEU A 43 -2.97 -16.25 7.65
N SER A 44 -1.86 -16.89 7.30
CA SER A 44 -1.62 -18.32 7.57
C SER A 44 -0.32 -18.63 8.33
N SER A 45 0.36 -17.62 8.87
CA SER A 45 1.54 -17.89 9.71
C SER A 45 1.19 -18.73 10.93
N ILE A 46 2.15 -19.48 11.46
CA ILE A 46 1.95 -20.33 12.64
C ILE A 46 1.50 -19.46 13.82
N GLU A 47 2.11 -18.28 13.94
CA GLU A 47 1.77 -17.27 14.93
C GLU A 47 0.32 -16.81 14.76
N PHE A 48 -0.14 -16.56 13.51
CA PHE A 48 -1.53 -16.21 13.24
C PHE A 48 -2.49 -17.32 13.64
N GLN A 49 -2.13 -18.58 13.39
CA GLN A 49 -2.97 -19.72 13.73
C GLN A 49 -3.13 -19.95 15.24
N GLN A 50 -2.19 -19.47 16.05
CA GLN A 50 -2.26 -19.54 17.50
C GLN A 50 -3.09 -18.42 18.14
N LEU A 51 -3.51 -17.41 17.36
CA LEU A 51 -4.32 -16.31 17.88
C LEU A 51 -5.72 -16.77 18.30
N PRO A 52 -6.34 -16.13 19.32
CA PRO A 52 -7.74 -16.35 19.65
C PRO A 52 -8.67 -16.07 18.46
N PRO A 53 -9.81 -16.78 18.32
CA PRO A 53 -10.72 -16.61 17.17
C PRO A 53 -11.15 -15.17 16.91
N CYS A 54 -11.46 -14.40 17.96
CA CYS A 54 -11.85 -12.99 17.83
C CYS A 54 -10.75 -12.12 17.21
N VAL A 55 -9.49 -12.39 17.51
CA VAL A 55 -8.33 -11.65 16.98
C VAL A 55 -8.08 -12.03 15.51
N LYS A 56 -8.26 -13.30 15.14
CA LYS A 56 -8.18 -13.72 13.73
C LYS A 56 -9.24 -13.02 12.90
N THR A 57 -10.49 -13.05 13.35
CA THR A 57 -11.62 -12.38 12.67
C THR A 57 -11.37 -10.88 12.52
N TYR A 58 -10.79 -10.23 13.53
CA TYR A 58 -10.40 -8.82 13.45
C TYR A 58 -9.40 -8.56 12.31
N TYR A 59 -8.30 -9.32 12.24
CA TYR A 59 -7.28 -9.11 11.20
C TYR A 59 -7.78 -9.49 9.81
N GLU A 60 -8.63 -10.51 9.69
CA GLU A 60 -9.31 -10.87 8.44
C GLU A 60 -10.19 -9.72 7.94
N GLN A 61 -10.95 -9.10 8.84
CA GLN A 61 -11.79 -7.93 8.51
C GLN A 61 -10.94 -6.72 8.14
N LEU A 62 -9.89 -6.42 8.92
CA LEU A 62 -8.93 -5.36 8.62
C LEU A 62 -8.33 -5.54 7.21
N TRP A 63 -7.89 -6.75 6.89
CA TRP A 63 -7.28 -7.09 5.61
C TRP A 63 -8.26 -6.94 4.44
N CYS A 64 -9.41 -7.63 4.52
CA CYS A 64 -10.43 -7.61 3.47
C CYS A 64 -11.04 -6.22 3.27
N TYR A 65 -11.07 -5.38 4.30
CA TYR A 65 -11.58 -4.02 4.20
C TYR A 65 -10.58 -3.06 3.53
N ASN A 66 -9.31 -3.09 3.95
CA ASN A 66 -8.36 -2.03 3.60
C ASN A 66 -7.53 -2.33 2.33
N ILE A 67 -7.27 -3.60 2.02
CA ILE A 67 -6.31 -3.97 0.96
C ILE A 67 -6.91 -3.95 -0.47
N PRO A 68 -8.08 -4.54 -0.77
CA PRO A 68 -8.54 -4.66 -2.16
C PRO A 68 -9.17 -3.38 -2.72
N ARG A 69 -9.37 -2.34 -1.90
CA ARG A 69 -10.06 -1.11 -2.29
C ARG A 69 -9.20 -0.15 -3.12
N GLY A 70 -9.86 0.72 -3.88
CA GLY A 70 -9.22 1.75 -4.70
C GLY A 70 -8.84 1.28 -6.10
N ARG A 71 -8.38 2.21 -6.95
CA ARG A 71 -8.24 1.99 -8.41
C ARG A 71 -6.95 1.27 -8.82
N LYS A 72 -6.16 0.76 -7.87
CA LYS A 72 -4.93 -0.06 -8.07
C LYS A 72 -3.92 0.47 -9.10
N ILE A 73 -3.89 1.80 -9.31
CA ILE A 73 -3.05 2.44 -10.35
C ILE A 73 -1.57 2.13 -10.14
N ARG A 74 -1.10 2.02 -8.88
CA ARG A 74 0.33 1.75 -8.59
C ARG A 74 0.72 0.36 -9.09
N ALA A 75 -0.14 -0.63 -8.83
CA ALA A 75 0.02 -1.97 -9.38
C ALA A 75 -0.05 -1.96 -10.91
N GLU A 76 -1.05 -1.31 -11.50
CA GLU A 76 -1.21 -1.27 -12.96
C GLU A 76 0.01 -0.65 -13.67
N VAL A 77 0.54 0.47 -13.16
CA VAL A 77 1.74 1.11 -13.70
C VAL A 77 2.96 0.19 -13.57
N LEU A 78 3.12 -0.51 -12.44
CA LEU A 78 4.21 -1.47 -12.26
C LEU A 78 4.13 -2.59 -13.28
N ILE A 79 2.95 -3.18 -13.45
CA ILE A 79 2.72 -4.31 -14.36
C ILE A 79 2.99 -3.87 -15.80
N LEU A 80 2.48 -2.71 -16.20
CA LEU A 80 2.72 -2.16 -17.53
C LEU A 80 4.22 -1.90 -17.76
N SER A 81 4.90 -1.31 -16.78
CA SER A 81 6.35 -1.05 -16.83
C SER A 81 7.13 -2.35 -16.96
N PHE A 82 6.78 -3.37 -16.18
CA PHE A 82 7.39 -4.70 -16.28
C PHE A 82 7.25 -5.28 -17.69
N LYS A 83 6.06 -5.20 -18.29
CA LYS A 83 5.82 -5.68 -19.66
C LYS A 83 6.61 -4.88 -20.71
N PHE A 84 6.78 -3.58 -20.50
CA PHE A 84 7.51 -2.72 -21.44
C PHE A 84 9.03 -2.96 -21.41
N PHE A 85 9.60 -3.15 -20.22
CA PHE A 85 11.06 -3.24 -20.05
C PHE A 85 11.62 -4.67 -20.07
N SER A 86 10.79 -5.71 -19.93
CA SER A 86 11.26 -7.10 -19.84
C SER A 86 11.39 -7.77 -21.21
N SER A 87 12.55 -8.38 -21.49
CA SER A 87 12.85 -9.07 -22.75
C SER A 87 12.47 -10.57 -22.77
N GLY A 88 11.69 -11.05 -21.80
CA GLY A 88 11.40 -12.49 -21.64
C GLY A 88 10.19 -12.76 -20.75
N ILE A 89 9.01 -12.28 -21.16
CA ILE A 89 7.77 -12.43 -20.41
C ILE A 89 7.27 -13.87 -20.51
N SER A 90 7.30 -14.58 -19.38
CA SER A 90 6.63 -15.87 -19.18
C SER A 90 5.44 -15.73 -18.23
N LYS A 91 4.59 -16.77 -18.18
CA LYS A 91 3.47 -16.85 -17.22
C LYS A 91 3.95 -16.65 -15.77
N ASP A 92 5.08 -17.24 -15.39
CA ASP A 92 5.59 -17.11 -14.03
C ASP A 92 6.04 -15.68 -13.73
N THR A 93 6.71 -15.03 -14.69
CA THR A 93 7.21 -13.66 -14.48
C THR A 93 6.08 -12.63 -14.45
N ILE A 94 5.00 -12.83 -15.22
CA ILE A 94 3.82 -11.95 -15.15
C ILE A 94 3.05 -12.18 -13.84
N THR A 95 2.94 -13.42 -13.35
CA THR A 95 2.35 -13.69 -12.02
C THR A 95 3.18 -13.01 -10.92
N LEU A 96 4.51 -13.06 -11.00
CA LEU A 96 5.37 -12.35 -10.05
C LEU A 96 5.19 -10.82 -10.12
N SER A 97 4.99 -10.23 -11.30
CA SER A 97 4.71 -8.79 -11.40
C SER A 97 3.35 -8.43 -10.78
N TYR A 98 2.33 -9.28 -10.91
CA TYR A 98 1.06 -9.12 -10.20
C TYR A 98 1.22 -9.19 -8.68
N ILE A 99 1.97 -10.18 -8.18
CA ILE A 99 2.25 -10.30 -6.74
C ILE A 99 3.00 -9.06 -6.23
N LEU A 100 3.99 -8.56 -6.97
CA LEU A 100 4.70 -7.33 -6.61
C LEU A 100 3.77 -6.10 -6.64
N GLY A 101 2.84 -6.04 -7.58
CA GLY A 101 1.78 -5.03 -7.59
C GLY A 101 0.94 -5.05 -6.31
N TRP A 102 0.56 -6.24 -5.84
CA TRP A 102 -0.14 -6.38 -4.56
C TRP A 102 0.70 -5.97 -3.36
N ILE A 103 2.00 -6.31 -3.33
CA ILE A 103 2.93 -5.88 -2.28
C ILE A 103 2.96 -4.33 -2.19
N LEU A 104 3.01 -3.63 -3.33
CA LEU A 104 2.95 -2.16 -3.33
C LEU A 104 1.60 -1.61 -2.85
N GLU A 105 0.49 -2.24 -3.23
CA GLU A 105 -0.83 -1.84 -2.77
C GLU A 105 -1.01 -2.07 -1.27
N ILE A 106 -0.42 -3.13 -0.71
CA ILE A 106 -0.40 -3.41 0.73
C ILE A 106 0.40 -2.33 1.48
N LEU A 107 1.61 -1.98 1.01
CA LEU A 107 2.40 -0.89 1.61
C LEU A 107 1.67 0.46 1.56
N HIS A 108 0.95 0.72 0.45
CA HIS A 108 0.11 1.90 0.34
C HIS A 108 -1.09 1.87 1.31
N SER A 109 -1.76 0.72 1.45
CA SER A 109 -2.85 0.54 2.42
C SER A 109 -2.36 0.72 3.86
N ALA A 110 -1.18 0.21 4.23
CA ALA A 110 -0.57 0.48 5.54
C ALA A 110 -0.42 2.00 5.78
N SER A 111 0.12 2.71 4.79
CA SER A 111 0.28 4.18 4.86
C SER A 111 -1.07 4.89 5.03
N THR A 112 -2.09 4.45 4.30
CA THR A 112 -3.46 5.00 4.35
C THR A 112 -4.12 4.75 5.71
N ILE A 113 -3.94 3.56 6.28
CA ILE A 113 -4.37 3.23 7.65
C ILE A 113 -3.72 4.18 8.65
N GLY A 114 -2.41 4.41 8.53
CA GLY A 114 -1.71 5.38 9.35
C GLY A 114 -2.22 6.82 9.19
N ASP A 115 -2.66 7.22 8.00
CA ASP A 115 -3.23 8.55 7.76
C ASP A 115 -4.65 8.70 8.33
N ALA A 116 -5.40 7.62 8.53
CA ALA A 116 -6.68 7.68 9.21
C ALA A 116 -6.54 8.02 10.71
N LEU A 117 -5.44 7.61 11.35
CA LEU A 117 -5.08 8.09 12.69
C LEU A 117 -4.91 9.62 12.69
N ARG A 118 -4.23 10.16 11.67
CA ARG A 118 -4.06 11.61 11.50
C ARG A 118 -5.39 12.32 11.25
N GLY A 119 -6.24 11.78 10.37
CA GLY A 119 -7.53 12.35 10.02
C GLY A 119 -8.51 12.43 11.20
N LYS A 120 -8.48 11.45 12.12
CA LYS A 120 -9.24 11.51 13.37
C LYS A 120 -8.68 12.57 14.33
N ILE A 121 -7.35 12.64 14.48
CA ILE A 121 -6.68 13.63 15.34
C ILE A 121 -6.94 15.05 14.83
N ALA A 122 -6.92 15.28 13.51
CA ALA A 122 -7.04 16.60 12.90
C ALA A 122 -8.50 17.05 12.62
N ASN A 123 -9.42 16.14 12.25
CA ASN A 123 -10.74 16.50 11.71
C ASN A 123 -11.91 15.60 12.16
N GLY A 124 -11.69 14.66 13.08
CA GLY A 124 -12.76 13.80 13.63
C GLY A 124 -13.41 12.83 12.64
N LYS A 125 -12.89 12.67 11.41
CA LYS A 125 -13.39 11.72 10.41
C LYS A 125 -12.30 10.71 10.06
N SER A 126 -12.60 9.42 10.25
CA SER A 126 -11.75 8.31 9.81
C SER A 126 -12.42 7.53 8.69
N TYR A 127 -11.62 7.13 7.72
CA TYR A 127 -12.02 6.32 6.57
C TYR A 127 -11.50 4.87 6.67
N CYS A 128 -11.00 4.46 7.85
CA CYS A 128 -10.48 3.13 8.11
C CYS A 128 -11.36 2.34 9.08
N TYR A 129 -11.40 1.02 8.89
CA TYR A 129 -12.04 0.07 9.79
C TYR A 129 -11.04 -0.44 10.84
N PRO A 130 -11.42 -0.54 12.13
CA PRO A 130 -12.72 -0.18 12.71
C PRO A 130 -12.93 1.34 12.82
N GLN A 131 -14.18 1.78 12.59
CA GLN A 131 -14.52 3.19 12.48
C GLN A 131 -14.66 3.91 13.83
N ASP A 132 -14.86 3.16 14.93
CA ASP A 132 -15.26 3.73 16.23
C ASP A 132 -14.09 3.77 17.25
N ASP A 133 -13.13 2.83 17.20
CA ASP A 133 -12.05 2.68 18.20
C ASP A 133 -10.64 3.02 17.66
N ILE A 134 -10.55 4.08 16.87
CA ILE A 134 -9.25 4.55 16.34
C ILE A 134 -8.43 5.20 17.46
N GLY A 135 -7.36 4.48 17.86
CA GLY A 135 -6.33 4.84 18.84
C GLY A 135 -5.04 4.05 18.58
N VAL A 136 -4.35 3.57 19.63
CA VAL A 136 -3.10 2.77 19.54
C VAL A 136 -3.23 1.54 18.62
N ALA A 137 -4.43 0.99 18.48
CA ALA A 137 -4.72 -0.12 17.57
C ALA A 137 -4.34 0.17 16.10
N VAL A 138 -4.55 1.40 15.61
CA VAL A 138 -4.26 1.76 14.21
C VAL A 138 -2.77 1.77 13.90
N ALA A 139 -1.93 2.12 14.89
CA ALA A 139 -0.48 2.01 14.74
C ALA A 139 -0.06 0.54 14.58
N ASN A 140 -0.65 -0.35 15.38
CA ASN A 140 -0.41 -1.80 15.27
C ASN A 140 -0.96 -2.37 13.95
N ASP A 141 -2.15 -1.94 13.51
CA ASP A 141 -2.76 -2.37 12.25
C ASP A 141 -1.89 -1.98 11.04
N MET A 142 -1.38 -0.75 11.02
CA MET A 142 -0.43 -0.28 10.00
C MET A 142 0.82 -1.18 9.98
N ILE A 143 1.41 -1.46 11.15
CA ILE A 143 2.61 -2.31 11.26
C ILE A 143 2.32 -3.73 10.78
N PHE A 144 1.17 -4.30 11.15
CA PHE A 144 0.75 -5.62 10.69
C PHE A 144 0.65 -5.67 9.16
N VAL A 145 -0.05 -4.72 8.55
CA VAL A 145 -0.23 -4.65 7.10
C VAL A 145 1.10 -4.45 6.39
N GLU A 146 1.97 -3.55 6.89
CA GLU A 146 3.30 -3.35 6.33
C GLU A 146 4.15 -4.63 6.40
N ASN A 147 4.15 -5.34 7.53
CA ASN A 147 4.88 -6.60 7.67
C ASN A 147 4.37 -7.71 6.75
N ALA A 148 3.06 -7.77 6.50
CA ALA A 148 2.49 -8.72 5.55
C ALA A 148 3.06 -8.54 4.12
N ALA A 149 3.38 -7.30 3.71
CA ALA A 149 4.04 -7.04 2.43
C ALA A 149 5.42 -7.74 2.35
N TYR A 150 6.21 -7.68 3.43
CA TYR A 150 7.52 -8.33 3.49
C TYR A 150 7.42 -9.86 3.63
N ILE A 151 6.37 -10.39 4.27
CA ILE A 151 6.07 -11.83 4.28
C ILE A 151 5.83 -12.33 2.85
N LEU A 152 5.01 -11.60 2.06
CA LEU A 152 4.78 -11.91 0.66
C LEU A 152 6.06 -11.80 -0.16
N ALA A 153 6.84 -10.74 0.03
CA ALA A 153 8.13 -10.57 -0.64
C ALA A 153 9.04 -11.77 -0.39
N LYS A 154 9.15 -12.20 0.87
CA LYS A 154 9.92 -13.40 1.25
C LYS A 154 9.35 -14.66 0.60
N LYS A 155 8.03 -14.88 0.64
CA LYS A 155 7.39 -16.09 0.10
C LYS A 155 7.66 -16.28 -1.39
N TYR A 156 7.53 -15.22 -2.19
CA TYR A 156 7.54 -15.32 -3.64
C TYR A 156 8.89 -14.97 -4.28
N PHE A 157 9.72 -14.18 -3.61
CA PHE A 157 10.96 -13.65 -4.18
C PHE A 157 12.24 -14.16 -3.52
N CYS A 158 12.22 -14.85 -2.37
CA CYS A 158 13.46 -15.22 -1.65
C CYS A 158 14.48 -16.01 -2.47
N ASN A 159 14.01 -16.81 -3.43
CA ASN A 159 14.86 -17.62 -4.32
C ASN A 159 15.26 -16.89 -5.60
N LYS A 160 14.90 -15.61 -5.75
CA LYS A 160 15.25 -14.79 -6.91
C LYS A 160 16.58 -14.09 -6.66
N PRO A 161 17.44 -13.95 -7.69
CA PRO A 161 18.76 -13.34 -7.52
C PRO A 161 18.69 -11.87 -7.07
N TYR A 162 17.57 -11.18 -7.35
CA TYR A 162 17.32 -9.78 -6.99
C TYR A 162 16.51 -9.59 -5.71
N TYR A 163 16.31 -10.64 -4.89
CA TYR A 163 15.47 -10.57 -3.69
C TYR A 163 15.90 -9.46 -2.72
N ILE A 164 17.20 -9.39 -2.44
CA ILE A 164 17.74 -8.42 -1.48
C ILE A 164 17.58 -7.00 -2.00
N ASP A 165 17.85 -6.77 -3.28
CA ASP A 165 17.66 -5.45 -3.90
C ASP A 165 16.19 -5.03 -3.84
N LEU A 166 15.26 -5.96 -4.08
CA LEU A 166 13.83 -5.72 -3.96
C LEU A 166 13.45 -5.33 -2.53
N VAL A 167 13.90 -6.09 -1.52
CA VAL A 167 13.58 -5.80 -0.11
C VAL A 167 14.15 -4.45 0.32
N ASN A 168 15.40 -4.15 -0.06
CA ASN A 168 16.04 -2.86 0.21
C ASN A 168 15.24 -1.71 -0.43
N PHE A 169 14.81 -1.89 -1.69
CA PHE A 169 13.99 -0.88 -2.39
C PHE A 169 12.64 -0.64 -1.70
N LEU A 170 11.97 -1.70 -1.24
CA LEU A 170 10.70 -1.57 -0.53
C LEU A 170 10.89 -0.82 0.79
N HIS A 171 11.92 -1.17 1.59
CA HIS A 171 12.23 -0.46 2.83
C HIS A 171 12.60 1.01 2.59
N ASP A 172 13.47 1.31 1.63
CA ASP A 172 13.85 2.68 1.28
C ASP A 172 12.64 3.52 0.85
N THR A 173 11.73 2.90 0.10
CA THR A 173 10.48 3.53 -0.35
C THR A 173 9.56 3.83 0.83
N SER A 174 9.33 2.85 1.72
CA SER A 174 8.55 3.05 2.95
C SER A 174 9.16 4.13 3.85
N PHE A 175 10.49 4.17 3.97
CA PHE A 175 11.18 5.15 4.81
C PHE A 175 11.07 6.57 4.26
N ARG A 176 11.27 6.75 2.94
CA ARG A 176 11.04 8.05 2.28
C ARG A 176 9.59 8.51 2.39
N ASN A 177 8.64 7.60 2.27
CA ASN A 177 7.22 7.91 2.47
C ASN A 177 6.94 8.39 3.91
N SER A 178 7.55 7.77 4.92
CA SER A 178 7.45 8.21 6.31
C SER A 178 8.00 9.63 6.53
N PHE A 179 9.11 9.99 5.88
CA PHE A 179 9.60 11.38 5.92
C PHE A 179 8.61 12.37 5.30
N GLY A 180 8.04 12.05 4.13
CA GLY A 180 7.03 12.89 3.49
C GLY A 180 5.82 13.13 4.40
N ARG A 181 5.28 12.06 4.98
CA ARG A 181 4.15 12.14 5.92
C ARG A 181 4.49 12.93 7.19
N GLY A 182 5.71 12.78 7.70
CA GLY A 182 6.20 13.58 8.83
C GLY A 182 6.28 15.07 8.50
N LEU A 183 6.75 15.42 7.30
CA LEU A 183 6.79 16.81 6.83
C LEU A 183 5.38 17.40 6.65
N ASP A 184 4.43 16.62 6.12
CA ASP A 184 3.03 17.03 5.99
C ASP A 184 2.40 17.32 7.37
N LEU A 185 2.62 16.41 8.33
CA LEU A 185 2.17 16.57 9.72
C LEU A 185 2.69 17.84 10.37
N MET A 186 4.01 18.05 10.31
CA MET A 186 4.62 19.24 10.91
C MET A 186 4.11 20.52 10.26
N SER A 187 3.89 20.49 8.94
CA SER A 187 3.35 21.63 8.21
C SER A 187 1.90 21.96 8.59
N GLU A 188 1.06 20.94 8.85
CA GLU A 188 -0.31 21.11 9.35
C GLU A 188 -0.33 21.67 10.77
N MET A 189 0.44 21.08 11.69
CA MET A 189 0.51 21.55 13.09
C MET A 189 0.96 23.01 13.17
N LEU A 190 1.98 23.39 12.40
CA LEU A 190 2.45 24.78 12.36
C LEU A 190 1.35 25.74 11.89
N ARG A 191 0.50 25.35 10.93
CA ARG A 191 -0.60 26.22 10.50
C ARG A 191 -1.58 26.51 11.63
N GLU A 192 -1.95 25.50 12.42
CA GLU A 192 -2.87 25.67 13.56
C GLU A 192 -2.30 26.59 14.64
N PHE A 193 -0.98 26.61 14.85
CA PHE A 193 -0.34 27.51 15.81
C PHE A 193 -0.29 28.98 15.37
N TYR A 194 -0.37 29.25 14.06
CA TYR A 194 -0.24 30.60 13.48
C TYR A 194 -1.57 31.18 12.95
N THR A 195 -2.70 30.48 13.16
CA THR A 195 -4.07 30.94 12.87
C THR A 195 -4.89 31.04 14.14
#